data_AF-A0A9X2D7J2-F1
#
_entry.id   AF-A0A9X2D7J2-F1
#
_cell.length_a   1.000
_cell.length_b   1.000
_cell.length_c   1.000
_cell.angle_alpha   90.00
_cell.angle_beta   90.00
_cell.angle_gamma   90.00
#
_symmetry.space_group_name_H-M   'P 1'
#
loop_
_entity.id
_entity.type
_entity.pdbx_description
1 polymer ?
#
loop_
_entity_poly.entity_id
_entity_poly.type
_entity_poly.pdbx_seq_one_letter_code
_entity_poly.pdbx_strand_id
1 'polypeptide(L)'
;MAVVRTVLFYPYSGWRDRPWHESPAVDLLARSGRRVSEVYGREVTALGLQGPSSEVRVFLSPAAADSDAGVVLITVHQDLGGSFETAHAEIPPSVADLDDLQRAALAFRILRAAVETLAPERGWSAGALSRAAAAAQESAPAWVFDWQSPWKSAPSRRWEARGAFHLVDADGFGQAWIEARPRRDEDAEPVRSDVAPSFVSHEGFKRSARTLRWDGSVATMTSFGHLGLTEPTEVRLDPTSPGPRASAPVPVAVDESAVPPVVVTVKGNVPEEPTIRFTGGGPMNGVAGAYSTPLFSYLNSLEEQGRDWWAGADRLLLQVDVYFTDERPGISVRRLAHMVTATVRRAAPTTRGVDGEALARADVEALVAKVADRMGLPPLTLDLPDVQEPLRPDGW
;
A
#
# COMPACT_ATOMS: atom_id res chain seq x y z
N MET A 1 -18.79 -9.18 -6.69
CA MET A 1 -17.41 -8.89 -7.14
C MET A 1 -17.12 -7.43 -6.87
N ALA A 2 -15.87 -7.10 -6.58
CA ALA A 2 -15.41 -5.74 -6.38
C ALA A 2 -14.80 -5.21 -7.68
N VAL A 3 -14.90 -3.90 -7.89
CA VAL A 3 -14.15 -3.21 -8.96
C VAL A 3 -12.73 -3.01 -8.46
N VAL A 4 -11.72 -3.39 -9.24
CA VAL A 4 -10.30 -3.05 -8.96
C VAL A 4 -10.13 -1.54 -9.05
N ARG A 5 -9.73 -0.93 -7.94
CA ARG A 5 -9.56 0.52 -7.75
C ARG A 5 -8.12 0.91 -7.52
N THR A 6 -7.26 -0.04 -7.20
CA THR A 6 -5.88 0.27 -6.81
C THR A 6 -4.94 -0.87 -7.17
N VAL A 7 -3.80 -0.50 -7.76
CA VAL A 7 -2.65 -1.36 -8.04
C VAL A 7 -1.44 -0.66 -7.44
N LEU A 8 -0.78 -1.26 -6.45
CA LEU A 8 0.23 -0.56 -5.66
C LEU A 8 1.33 -1.48 -5.13
N PHE A 9 2.47 -0.88 -4.80
CA PHE A 9 3.46 -1.48 -3.90
C PHE A 9 3.05 -1.32 -2.44
N TYR A 10 3.28 -2.35 -1.63
CA TYR A 10 3.10 -2.31 -0.18
C TYR A 10 4.47 -2.36 0.56
N PRO A 11 4.69 -1.51 1.58
CA PRO A 11 3.77 -0.52 2.11
C PRO A 11 3.51 0.62 1.13
N TYR A 12 2.29 1.16 1.18
CA TYR A 12 1.83 2.20 0.25
C TYR A 12 2.56 3.54 0.40
N SER A 13 3.15 3.76 1.57
CA SER A 13 3.90 4.92 2.00
C SER A 13 4.71 4.53 3.24
N GLY A 14 5.63 5.38 3.67
CA GLY A 14 6.37 5.21 4.92
C GLY A 14 6.75 6.55 5.55
N TRP A 15 7.83 6.57 6.31
CA TRP A 15 8.31 7.77 6.97
C TRP A 15 9.12 8.65 6.00
N ARG A 16 9.07 9.96 6.24
CA ARG A 16 9.76 10.93 5.38
C ARG A 16 11.26 11.04 5.71
N ASP A 17 11.57 10.95 6.99
CA ASP A 17 12.87 11.21 7.60
C ASP A 17 13.71 9.94 7.84
N ARG A 18 13.21 8.77 7.45
CA ARG A 18 13.91 7.48 7.57
C ARG A 18 13.50 6.52 6.45
N PRO A 19 14.25 5.43 6.22
CA PRO A 19 13.89 4.39 5.27
C PRO A 19 12.50 3.77 5.56
N TRP A 20 11.77 3.41 4.52
CA TRP A 20 10.55 2.60 4.56
C TRP A 20 10.88 1.11 4.74
N HIS A 21 12.12 0.73 4.41
CA HIS A 21 12.65 -0.62 4.52
C HIS A 21 14.16 -0.57 4.81
N GLU A 22 14.70 -1.57 5.52
CA GLU A 22 16.12 -1.62 5.89
C GLU A 22 17.05 -1.82 4.70
N SER A 23 16.66 -2.68 3.74
CA SER A 23 17.33 -2.81 2.44
C SER A 23 17.16 -1.53 1.60
N PRO A 24 18.27 -0.85 1.22
CA PRO A 24 18.21 0.36 0.39
C PRO A 24 17.55 0.14 -0.97
N ALA A 25 17.78 -1.02 -1.60
CA ALA A 25 17.19 -1.36 -2.89
C ALA A 25 15.65 -1.45 -2.80
N VAL A 26 15.13 -2.05 -1.73
CA VAL A 26 13.70 -2.15 -1.48
C VAL A 26 13.10 -0.76 -1.16
N ASP A 27 13.75 0.02 -0.29
CA ASP A 27 13.29 1.37 0.08
C ASP A 27 13.21 2.29 -1.14
N LEU A 28 14.28 2.37 -1.94
CA LEU A 28 14.34 3.21 -3.13
C LEU A 28 13.30 2.80 -4.17
N LEU A 29 13.12 1.50 -4.40
CA LEU A 29 12.09 1.00 -5.33
C LEU A 29 10.68 1.29 -4.80
N ALA A 30 10.42 1.12 -3.51
CA ALA A 30 9.11 1.40 -2.91
C ALA A 30 8.73 2.88 -3.10
N ARG A 31 9.66 3.79 -2.85
CA ARG A 31 9.46 5.23 -3.01
C ARG A 31 9.26 5.62 -4.48
N SER A 32 10.17 5.21 -5.38
CA SER A 32 10.04 5.49 -6.82
C SER A 32 8.80 4.81 -7.44
N GLY A 33 8.39 3.66 -6.92
CA GLY A 33 7.20 2.92 -7.37
C GLY A 33 5.87 3.60 -7.00
N ARG A 34 5.90 4.61 -6.13
CA ARG A 34 4.73 5.37 -5.69
C ARG A 34 4.02 6.09 -6.83
N ARG A 35 4.76 6.92 -7.58
CA ARG A 35 4.22 7.67 -8.72
C ARG A 35 3.71 6.72 -9.81
N VAL A 36 4.43 5.63 -10.04
CA VAL A 36 4.08 4.59 -11.02
C VAL A 36 2.77 3.89 -10.64
N SER A 37 2.59 3.58 -9.35
CA SER A 37 1.35 2.98 -8.83
C SER A 37 0.13 3.87 -9.12
N GLU A 38 0.28 5.19 -8.99
CA GLU A 38 -0.82 6.13 -9.27
C GLU A 38 -1.07 6.31 -10.78
N VAL A 39 -0.02 6.42 -11.59
CA VAL A 39 -0.14 6.49 -13.07
C VAL A 39 -0.79 5.23 -13.61
N TYR A 40 -0.21 4.06 -13.36
CA TYR A 40 -0.71 2.80 -13.90
C TYR A 40 -2.03 2.39 -13.25
N GLY A 41 -2.17 2.58 -11.94
CA GLY A 41 -3.39 2.30 -11.20
C GLY A 41 -4.59 3.12 -11.69
N ARG A 42 -4.38 4.38 -12.13
CA ARG A 42 -5.43 5.20 -12.75
C ARG A 42 -5.96 4.56 -14.03
N GLU A 43 -5.06 4.15 -14.93
CA GLU A 43 -5.45 3.54 -16.20
C GLU A 43 -6.10 2.17 -16.01
N VAL A 44 -5.60 1.34 -15.07
CA VAL A 44 -6.22 0.06 -14.71
C VAL A 44 -7.62 0.26 -14.11
N THR A 45 -7.78 1.25 -13.22
CA THR A 45 -9.08 1.55 -12.60
C THR A 45 -10.11 1.98 -13.64
N ALA A 46 -9.70 2.72 -14.67
CA ALA A 46 -10.58 3.13 -15.76
C ALA A 46 -11.15 1.95 -16.57
N LEU A 47 -10.51 0.78 -16.53
CA LEU A 47 -11.02 -0.45 -17.17
C LEU A 47 -12.21 -1.08 -16.41
N GLY A 48 -12.45 -0.72 -15.14
CA GLY A 48 -13.55 -1.26 -14.35
C GLY A 48 -13.47 -2.76 -14.09
N LEU A 49 -12.25 -3.32 -14.03
CA LEU A 49 -12.00 -4.76 -13.86
C LEU A 49 -12.73 -5.29 -12.62
N GLN A 50 -13.38 -6.45 -12.75
CA GLN A 50 -14.08 -7.10 -11.65
C GLN A 50 -13.22 -8.22 -11.06
N GLY A 51 -13.06 -8.25 -9.75
CA GLY A 51 -12.32 -9.29 -9.04
C GLY A 51 -12.92 -9.62 -7.67
N PRO A 52 -12.31 -10.56 -6.94
CA PRO A 52 -12.67 -10.83 -5.56
C PRO A 52 -12.30 -9.65 -4.62
N SER A 53 -11.31 -8.83 -4.99
CA SER A 53 -10.94 -7.61 -4.27
C SER A 53 -10.89 -6.36 -5.17
N SER A 54 -10.99 -5.20 -4.54
CA SER A 54 -10.75 -3.90 -5.16
C SER A 54 -9.27 -3.50 -5.24
N GLU A 55 -8.34 -4.32 -4.74
CA GLU A 55 -6.92 -3.94 -4.65
C GLU A 55 -6.01 -5.07 -5.13
N VAL A 56 -4.95 -4.69 -5.85
CA VAL A 56 -3.79 -5.53 -6.15
C VAL A 56 -2.57 -4.93 -5.44
N ARG A 57 -1.94 -5.70 -4.57
CA ARG A 57 -0.78 -5.27 -3.79
C ARG A 57 0.45 -6.11 -4.13
N VAL A 58 1.54 -5.43 -4.45
CA VAL A 58 2.86 -6.06 -4.62
C VAL A 58 3.71 -5.76 -3.39
N PHE A 59 3.99 -6.79 -2.60
CA PHE A 59 4.89 -6.71 -1.45
C PHE A 59 6.33 -6.80 -1.93
N LEU A 60 7.21 -5.98 -1.35
CA LEU A 60 8.62 -5.98 -1.69
C LEU A 60 9.42 -6.67 -0.59
N SER A 61 10.39 -7.49 -0.96
CA SER A 61 11.37 -8.08 -0.05
C SER A 61 12.76 -8.06 -0.67
N PRO A 62 13.84 -8.05 0.13
CA PRO A 62 15.17 -8.29 -0.41
C PRO A 62 15.22 -9.66 -1.09
N ALA A 63 15.92 -9.76 -2.22
CA ALA A 63 16.17 -11.06 -2.83
C ALA A 63 17.10 -11.91 -1.93
N ALA A 64 16.91 -13.24 -1.96
CA ALA A 64 17.76 -14.15 -1.20
C ALA A 64 19.23 -14.05 -1.64
N ALA A 65 20.17 -14.31 -0.73
CA ALA A 65 21.60 -14.18 -1.02
C ALA A 65 22.09 -15.02 -2.22
N ASP A 66 21.43 -16.15 -2.47
CA ASP A 66 21.75 -17.08 -3.56
C ASP A 66 20.94 -16.82 -4.85
N SER A 67 20.11 -15.78 -4.88
CA SER A 67 19.35 -15.39 -6.07
C SER A 67 20.26 -14.75 -7.13
N ASP A 68 19.89 -14.87 -8.40
CA ASP A 68 20.61 -14.21 -9.49
C ASP A 68 20.62 -12.69 -9.27
N ALA A 69 21.80 -12.13 -9.01
CA ALA A 69 22.01 -10.76 -8.51
C ALA A 69 21.48 -9.63 -9.43
N GLY A 70 20.97 -9.97 -10.62
CA GLY A 70 20.40 -9.03 -11.58
C GLY A 70 18.95 -9.28 -11.96
N VAL A 71 18.23 -10.23 -11.34
CA VAL A 71 16.86 -10.57 -11.73
C VAL A 71 15.87 -10.24 -10.63
N VAL A 72 14.77 -9.56 -11.00
CA VAL A 72 13.62 -9.41 -10.09
C VAL A 72 12.70 -10.62 -10.25
N LEU A 73 12.53 -11.39 -9.18
CA LEU A 73 11.58 -12.50 -9.13
C LEU A 73 10.24 -12.00 -8.58
N ILE A 74 9.16 -12.23 -9.32
CA ILE A 74 7.80 -11.96 -8.86
C ILE A 74 7.09 -13.29 -8.60
N THR A 75 6.46 -13.43 -7.45
CA THR A 75 5.54 -14.52 -7.14
C THR A 75 4.12 -13.98 -7.03
N VAL A 76 3.25 -14.41 -7.94
CA VAL A 76 1.82 -14.02 -7.94
C VAL A 76 0.99 -15.08 -7.23
N HIS A 77 0.13 -14.62 -6.33
CA HIS A 77 -0.66 -15.44 -5.42
C HIS A 77 -2.11 -15.48 -5.90
N GLN A 78 -2.52 -16.61 -6.51
CA GLN A 78 -3.84 -16.73 -7.16
C GLN A 78 -5.03 -16.86 -6.20
N ASP A 79 -4.86 -17.30 -4.95
CA ASP A 79 -5.99 -17.58 -4.05
C ASP A 79 -5.75 -17.31 -2.54
N LEU A 80 -5.05 -16.23 -2.17
CA LEU A 80 -4.84 -15.93 -0.74
C LEU A 80 -6.12 -15.50 0.00
N GLY A 81 -7.27 -15.40 -0.69
CA GLY A 81 -8.60 -14.98 -0.19
C GLY A 81 -8.61 -13.93 0.93
N GLY A 82 -7.65 -13.03 0.86
CA GLY A 82 -7.53 -11.85 1.69
C GLY A 82 -8.41 -10.72 1.14
N SER A 83 -8.26 -9.56 1.74
CA SER A 83 -8.93 -8.33 1.32
C SER A 83 -8.34 -7.72 0.05
N PHE A 84 -7.30 -8.33 -0.56
CA PHE A 84 -6.58 -7.87 -1.75
C PHE A 84 -6.00 -9.06 -2.53
N GLU A 85 -5.79 -8.83 -3.84
CA GLU A 85 -4.93 -9.68 -4.66
C GLU A 85 -3.47 -9.38 -4.33
N THR A 86 -2.62 -10.41 -4.36
CA THR A 86 -1.25 -10.31 -3.84
C THR A 86 -0.22 -10.78 -4.84
N ALA A 87 0.88 -10.05 -4.91
CA ALA A 87 2.14 -10.55 -5.44
C ALA A 87 3.28 -10.19 -4.49
N HIS A 88 4.36 -10.94 -4.53
CA HIS A 88 5.63 -10.63 -3.87
C HIS A 88 6.69 -10.39 -4.93
N ALA A 89 7.53 -9.38 -4.76
CA ALA A 89 8.67 -9.11 -5.62
C ALA A 89 9.94 -9.11 -4.78
N GLU A 90 10.88 -9.99 -5.14
CA GLU A 90 12.22 -10.08 -4.57
C GLU A 90 13.15 -9.13 -5.31
N ILE A 91 13.71 -8.17 -4.57
CA ILE A 91 14.45 -7.04 -5.12
C ILE A 91 15.95 -7.26 -4.90
N PRO A 92 16.76 -7.43 -5.97
CA PRO A 92 18.19 -7.62 -5.84
C PRO A 92 18.88 -6.32 -5.42
N PRO A 93 20.04 -6.39 -4.72
CA PRO A 93 20.76 -5.21 -4.25
C PRO A 93 21.13 -4.21 -5.37
N SER A 94 21.38 -4.70 -6.59
CA SER A 94 21.71 -3.90 -7.77
C SER A 94 20.65 -2.86 -8.15
N VAL A 95 19.41 -3.00 -7.69
CA VAL A 95 18.36 -1.98 -7.88
C VAL A 95 18.68 -0.67 -7.17
N ALA A 96 19.52 -0.68 -6.13
CA ALA A 96 19.98 0.54 -5.47
C ALA A 96 20.85 1.43 -6.39
N ASP A 97 21.52 0.85 -7.39
CA ASP A 97 22.42 1.55 -8.30
C ASP A 97 21.70 2.20 -9.49
N LEU A 98 20.43 1.87 -9.70
CA LEU A 98 19.61 2.45 -10.76
C LEU A 98 19.38 3.95 -10.51
N ASP A 99 19.25 4.74 -11.57
CA ASP A 99 18.71 6.09 -11.42
C ASP A 99 17.20 6.05 -11.11
N ASP A 100 16.64 7.21 -10.78
CA ASP A 100 15.24 7.31 -10.39
C ASP A 100 14.25 6.92 -11.51
N LEU A 101 14.57 7.25 -12.77
CA LEU A 101 13.71 6.91 -13.91
C LEU A 101 13.78 5.43 -14.24
N GLN A 102 14.97 4.84 -14.17
CA GLN A 102 15.20 3.40 -14.32
C GLN A 102 14.46 2.61 -13.23
N ARG A 103 14.50 3.07 -11.97
CA ARG A 103 13.70 2.47 -10.89
C ARG A 103 12.20 2.55 -11.15
N ALA A 104 11.70 3.69 -11.65
CA ALA A 104 10.28 3.82 -11.98
C ALA A 104 9.87 2.93 -13.17
N ALA A 105 10.72 2.79 -14.19
CA ALA A 105 10.49 1.84 -15.27
C ALA A 105 10.46 0.38 -14.76
N LEU A 106 11.38 0.01 -13.85
CA LEU A 106 11.36 -1.30 -13.19
C LEU A 106 10.06 -1.51 -12.39
N ALA A 107 9.68 -0.53 -11.58
CA ALA A 107 8.44 -0.56 -10.80
C ALA A 107 7.20 -0.77 -11.70
N PHE A 108 7.16 -0.12 -12.87
CA PHE A 108 6.08 -0.31 -13.83
C PHE A 108 6.05 -1.74 -14.36
N ARG A 109 7.20 -2.29 -14.76
CA ARG A 109 7.31 -3.68 -15.23
C ARG A 109 6.82 -4.67 -14.18
N ILE A 110 7.16 -4.43 -12.90
CA ILE A 110 6.72 -5.29 -11.80
C ILE A 110 5.20 -5.26 -11.62
N LEU A 111 4.60 -4.07 -11.51
CA LEU A 111 3.15 -3.94 -11.34
C LEU A 111 2.38 -4.53 -12.52
N ARG A 112 2.83 -4.22 -13.75
CA ARG A 112 2.23 -4.74 -14.98
C ARG A 112 2.29 -6.26 -15.00
N ALA A 113 3.47 -6.84 -14.74
CA ALA A 113 3.65 -8.28 -14.71
C ALA A 113 2.72 -8.95 -13.69
N ALA A 114 2.61 -8.42 -12.48
CA ALA A 114 1.69 -8.93 -11.47
C ALA A 114 0.22 -8.92 -11.95
N VAL A 115 -0.24 -7.81 -12.53
CA VAL A 115 -1.63 -7.67 -13.02
C VAL A 115 -1.90 -8.56 -14.24
N GLU A 116 -0.99 -8.62 -15.21
CA GLU A 116 -1.13 -9.45 -16.40
C GLU A 116 -1.13 -10.94 -16.05
N THR A 117 -0.36 -11.36 -15.04
CA THR A 117 -0.35 -12.74 -14.55
C THR A 117 -1.64 -13.11 -13.81
N LEU A 118 -2.28 -12.19 -13.09
CA LEU A 118 -3.60 -12.42 -12.48
C LEU A 118 -4.73 -12.48 -13.53
N ALA A 119 -4.54 -11.84 -14.68
CA ALA A 119 -5.61 -11.61 -15.65
C ALA A 119 -6.35 -12.87 -16.13
N PRO A 120 -5.69 -13.98 -16.50
CA PRO A 120 -6.37 -15.19 -16.98
C PRO A 120 -7.31 -15.78 -15.93
N GLU A 121 -6.85 -15.86 -14.68
CA GLU A 121 -7.64 -16.42 -13.56
C GLU A 121 -8.85 -15.57 -13.18
N ARG A 122 -8.81 -14.27 -13.51
CA ARG A 122 -9.89 -13.33 -13.22
C ARG A 122 -10.77 -13.03 -14.42
N GLY A 123 -10.46 -13.64 -15.57
CA GLY A 123 -11.14 -13.33 -16.83
C GLY A 123 -10.93 -11.88 -17.29
N TRP A 124 -9.84 -11.24 -16.88
CA TRP A 124 -9.52 -9.88 -17.33
C TRP A 124 -8.95 -9.92 -18.77
N SER A 125 -9.33 -8.94 -19.58
CA SER A 125 -8.86 -8.87 -20.97
C SER A 125 -7.39 -8.45 -21.04
N ALA A 126 -6.52 -9.36 -21.47
CA ALA A 126 -5.11 -9.06 -21.72
C ALA A 126 -4.91 -7.89 -22.69
N GLY A 127 -5.75 -7.79 -23.74
CA GLY A 127 -5.71 -6.68 -24.68
C GLY A 127 -6.11 -5.33 -24.04
N ALA A 128 -7.03 -5.31 -23.08
CA ALA A 128 -7.38 -4.10 -22.35
C ALA A 128 -6.26 -3.65 -21.40
N LEU A 129 -5.64 -4.61 -20.69
CA LEU A 129 -4.50 -4.34 -19.82
C LEU A 129 -3.29 -3.81 -20.59
N SER A 130 -3.00 -4.37 -21.77
CA SER A 130 -1.94 -3.89 -22.66
C SER A 130 -2.19 -2.44 -23.13
N ARG A 131 -3.45 -2.09 -23.47
CA ARG A 131 -3.81 -0.70 -23.80
C ARG A 131 -3.68 0.25 -22.61
N ALA A 132 -4.08 -0.18 -21.40
CA ALA A 132 -3.89 0.63 -20.19
C ALA A 132 -2.41 0.85 -19.86
N ALA A 133 -1.57 -0.17 -20.06
CA ALA A 133 -0.12 -0.05 -19.92
C ALA A 133 0.47 0.97 -20.91
N ALA A 134 0.06 0.93 -22.19
CA ALA A 134 0.48 1.91 -23.18
C ALA A 134 0.01 3.34 -22.85
N ALA A 135 -1.26 3.50 -22.43
CA ALA A 135 -1.80 4.80 -22.02
C ALA A 135 -1.08 5.38 -20.78
N ALA A 136 -0.67 4.53 -19.85
CA ALA A 136 0.12 4.95 -18.68
C ALA A 136 1.49 5.51 -19.11
N GLN A 137 2.17 4.84 -20.05
CA GLN A 137 3.45 5.30 -20.61
C GLN A 137 3.31 6.60 -21.40
N GLU A 138 2.25 6.73 -22.20
CA GLU A 138 2.00 7.91 -23.03
C GLU A 138 1.60 9.14 -22.18
N SER A 139 0.76 8.95 -21.17
CA SER A 139 0.18 10.06 -20.39
C SER A 139 1.10 10.62 -19.30
N ALA A 140 2.19 9.93 -18.96
CA ALA A 140 3.10 10.33 -17.90
C ALA A 140 4.57 10.13 -18.31
N PRO A 141 5.13 11.05 -19.14
CA PRO A 141 6.56 11.09 -19.39
C PRO A 141 7.32 11.10 -18.07
N ALA A 142 8.37 10.30 -17.96
CA ALA A 142 9.15 10.14 -16.72
C ALA A 142 8.32 9.65 -15.50
N TRP A 143 7.16 9.02 -15.71
CA TRP A 143 6.29 8.46 -14.67
C TRP A 143 5.74 9.49 -13.67
N VAL A 144 5.69 10.74 -14.10
CA VAL A 144 5.19 11.84 -13.30
C VAL A 144 3.67 11.72 -13.13
N PHE A 145 3.20 11.76 -11.88
CA PHE A 145 1.76 11.82 -11.61
C PHE A 145 1.35 13.23 -11.21
N ASP A 146 0.64 13.90 -12.13
CA ASP A 146 0.00 15.19 -11.90
C ASP A 146 -1.51 15.02 -11.68
N TRP A 147 -2.05 15.78 -10.73
CA TRP A 147 -3.49 15.93 -10.59
C TRP A 147 -3.87 17.36 -10.16
N GLN A 148 -4.94 17.86 -10.74
CA GLN A 148 -5.46 19.20 -10.46
C GLN A 148 -6.96 19.12 -10.16
N SER A 149 -7.41 19.86 -9.16
CA SER A 149 -8.84 20.01 -8.89
C SER A 149 -9.50 20.94 -9.92
N PRO A 150 -10.83 20.89 -10.06
CA PRO A 150 -11.57 21.95 -10.75
C PRO A 150 -11.29 23.33 -10.13
N TRP A 151 -11.40 24.37 -10.95
CA TRP A 151 -11.32 25.76 -10.50
C TRP A 151 -12.51 26.13 -9.60
N LYS A 152 -12.21 26.81 -8.49
CA LYS A 152 -13.18 27.34 -7.53
C LYS A 152 -13.07 28.86 -7.49
N SER A 153 -14.16 29.53 -7.86
CA SER A 153 -14.18 31.00 -7.89
C SER A 153 -14.20 31.64 -6.50
N ALA A 154 -13.50 32.77 -6.38
CA ALA A 154 -13.58 33.63 -5.20
C ALA A 154 -14.97 34.26 -5.06
N PRO A 155 -15.39 34.67 -3.84
CA PRO A 155 -16.66 35.37 -3.63
C PRO A 155 -16.82 36.63 -4.49
N SER A 156 -15.74 37.38 -4.69
CA SER A 156 -15.70 38.57 -5.55
C SER A 156 -15.83 38.25 -7.05
N ARG A 157 -15.70 36.97 -7.44
CA ARG A 157 -15.64 36.46 -8.81
C ARG A 157 -14.55 37.09 -9.68
N ARG A 158 -13.59 37.80 -9.08
CA ARG A 158 -12.43 38.35 -9.79
C ARG A 158 -11.36 37.28 -10.03
N TRP A 159 -11.25 36.33 -9.11
CA TRP A 159 -10.27 35.25 -9.12
C TRP A 159 -10.94 33.89 -9.08
N GLU A 160 -10.20 32.88 -9.52
CA GLU A 160 -10.48 31.48 -9.25
C GLU A 160 -9.19 30.76 -8.87
N ALA A 161 -9.33 29.68 -8.09
CA ALA A 161 -8.20 28.92 -7.56
C ALA A 161 -8.48 27.42 -7.66
N ARG A 162 -7.42 26.61 -7.75
CA ARG A 162 -7.49 25.14 -7.71
C ARG A 162 -6.35 24.60 -6.85
N GLY A 163 -6.54 23.40 -6.31
CA GLY A 163 -5.44 22.62 -5.76
C GLY A 163 -4.71 21.91 -6.89
N ALA A 164 -3.39 21.96 -6.87
CA ALA A 164 -2.52 21.21 -7.78
C ALA A 164 -1.61 20.29 -6.95
N PHE A 165 -1.39 19.08 -7.47
CA PHE A 165 -0.75 17.99 -6.76
C PHE A 165 0.18 17.23 -7.69
N HIS A 166 1.28 16.74 -7.12
CA HIS A 166 2.35 16.13 -7.89
C HIS A 166 3.02 14.98 -7.12
N LEU A 167 3.37 13.90 -7.83
CA LEU A 167 4.32 12.88 -7.38
C LEU A 167 5.45 12.79 -8.41
N VAL A 168 6.55 13.49 -8.13
CA VAL A 168 7.76 13.46 -8.97
C VAL A 168 8.90 12.78 -8.25
N ASP A 169 9.07 13.08 -6.98
CA ASP A 169 10.36 12.83 -6.35
C ASP A 169 10.55 11.36 -5.98
N ALA A 170 11.82 10.95 -5.99
CA ALA A 170 12.26 9.66 -5.49
C ALA A 170 12.02 9.48 -3.98
N ASP A 171 11.51 10.50 -3.28
CA ASP A 171 11.20 10.44 -1.86
C ASP A 171 9.89 9.68 -1.59
N GLY A 172 9.04 9.49 -2.61
CA GLY A 172 7.78 8.78 -2.51
C GLY A 172 6.65 9.59 -1.89
N PHE A 173 6.78 10.93 -1.78
CA PHE A 173 5.78 11.81 -1.19
C PHE A 173 5.10 12.73 -2.20
N GLY A 174 3.83 13.03 -1.94
CA GLY A 174 3.08 14.01 -2.73
C GLY A 174 3.48 15.43 -2.37
N GLN A 175 3.45 16.30 -3.36
CA GLN A 175 3.53 17.74 -3.20
C GLN A 175 2.18 18.36 -3.53
N ALA A 176 1.81 19.44 -2.84
CA ALA A 176 0.59 20.19 -3.07
C ALA A 176 0.84 21.69 -3.03
N TRP A 177 0.15 22.43 -3.90
CA TRP A 177 0.11 23.89 -3.87
C TRP A 177 -1.26 24.39 -4.35
N ILE A 178 -1.52 25.67 -4.16
CA ILE A 178 -2.68 26.35 -4.73
C ILE A 178 -2.22 27.12 -5.96
N GLU A 179 -3.01 27.05 -7.03
CA GLU A 179 -2.88 27.93 -8.19
C GLU A 179 -4.07 28.88 -8.22
N ALA A 180 -3.85 30.15 -8.58
CA ALA A 180 -4.92 31.13 -8.79
C ALA A 180 -4.71 31.95 -10.06
N ARG A 181 -5.80 32.31 -10.74
CA ARG A 181 -5.79 33.18 -11.92
C ARG A 181 -6.99 34.12 -11.97
N PRO A 182 -6.93 35.25 -12.71
CA PRO A 182 -8.10 36.10 -12.93
C PRO A 182 -9.20 35.31 -13.65
N ARG A 183 -10.43 35.38 -13.15
CA ARG A 183 -11.54 34.57 -13.69
C ARG A 183 -11.91 34.93 -15.14
N ARG A 184 -11.66 36.18 -15.54
CA ARG A 184 -12.00 36.68 -16.88
C ARG A 184 -10.90 36.44 -17.92
N ASP A 185 -9.77 35.87 -17.50
CA ASP A 185 -8.60 35.66 -18.33
C ASP A 185 -8.14 34.22 -18.11
N GLU A 186 -8.70 33.30 -18.90
CA GLU A 186 -8.36 31.88 -18.80
C GLU A 186 -6.93 31.61 -19.27
N ASP A 187 -6.36 32.50 -20.08
CA ASP A 187 -5.00 32.40 -20.62
C ASP A 187 -3.94 33.00 -19.68
N ALA A 188 -4.36 33.70 -18.62
CA ALA A 188 -3.44 34.22 -17.61
C ALA A 188 -2.67 33.07 -16.93
N GLU A 189 -1.35 33.22 -16.91
CA GLU A 189 -0.46 32.33 -16.16
C GLU A 189 -0.85 32.33 -14.68
N PRO A 190 -1.18 31.16 -14.07
CA PRO A 190 -1.56 31.11 -12.67
C PRO A 190 -0.42 31.50 -11.74
N VAL A 191 -0.72 32.30 -10.72
CA VAL A 191 0.17 32.49 -9.56
C VAL A 191 0.06 31.31 -8.60
N ARG A 192 1.15 30.98 -7.91
CA ARG A 192 1.26 29.79 -7.05
C ARG A 192 1.57 30.15 -5.60
N SER A 193 1.08 29.32 -4.68
CA SER A 193 1.57 29.31 -3.30
C SER A 193 2.93 28.63 -3.20
N ASP A 194 3.51 28.64 -2.00
CA ASP A 194 4.56 27.70 -1.62
C ASP A 194 4.06 26.24 -1.73
N VAL A 195 5.00 25.32 -1.92
CA VAL A 195 4.76 23.88 -1.99
C VAL A 195 4.68 23.31 -0.58
N ALA A 196 3.63 22.55 -0.30
CA ALA A 196 3.46 21.79 0.93
C ALA A 196 3.54 20.27 0.67
N PRO A 197 4.00 19.49 1.65
CA PRO A 197 3.88 18.02 1.60
C PRO A 197 2.41 17.61 1.56
N SER A 198 2.11 16.48 0.92
CA SER A 198 0.75 15.97 0.71
C SER A 198 0.69 14.45 0.79
N PHE A 199 -0.53 13.94 0.77
CA PHE A 199 -0.83 12.53 0.59
C PHE A 199 -0.09 11.96 -0.61
N VAL A 200 0.15 10.66 -0.59
CA VAL A 200 0.84 10.01 -1.70
C VAL A 200 -0.12 9.52 -2.79
N SER A 201 -1.42 9.83 -2.70
CA SER A 201 -2.49 9.18 -3.47
C SER A 201 -3.48 10.10 -4.13
N HIS A 202 -4.07 9.66 -5.23
CA HIS A 202 -5.14 10.38 -5.92
C HIS A 202 -6.34 10.67 -5.02
N GLU A 203 -6.79 9.68 -4.24
CA GLU A 203 -7.90 9.87 -3.30
C GLU A 203 -7.53 10.83 -2.14
N GLY A 204 -6.27 10.82 -1.71
CA GLY A 204 -5.73 11.77 -0.76
C GLY A 204 -5.70 13.19 -1.32
N PHE A 205 -5.28 13.36 -2.57
CA PHE A 205 -5.31 14.64 -3.28
C PHE A 205 -6.73 15.18 -3.42
N LYS A 206 -7.70 14.35 -3.81
CA LYS A 206 -9.12 14.73 -3.84
C LYS A 206 -9.61 15.21 -2.48
N ARG A 207 -9.20 14.53 -1.40
CA ARG A 207 -9.57 14.91 -0.03
C ARG A 207 -8.99 16.27 0.35
N SER A 208 -7.69 16.50 0.11
CA SER A 208 -7.04 17.79 0.34
C SER A 208 -7.70 18.89 -0.48
N ALA A 209 -7.94 18.68 -1.77
CA ALA A 209 -8.57 19.67 -2.65
C ALA A 209 -9.99 20.09 -2.22
N ARG A 210 -10.77 19.17 -1.62
CA ARG A 210 -12.12 19.50 -1.09
C ARG A 210 -12.08 20.53 0.05
N THR A 211 -10.94 20.71 0.71
CA THR A 211 -10.77 21.74 1.75
C THR A 211 -10.49 23.13 1.20
N LEU A 212 -10.21 23.25 -0.11
CA LEU A 212 -9.95 24.54 -0.75
C LEU A 212 -11.12 25.49 -0.53
N ARG A 213 -10.84 26.65 0.06
CA ARG A 213 -11.82 27.69 0.36
C ARG A 213 -11.20 29.08 0.19
N TRP A 214 -12.05 30.07 0.05
CA TRP A 214 -11.66 31.48 -0.03
C TRP A 214 -12.01 32.18 1.28
N ASP A 215 -11.08 32.95 1.81
CA ASP A 215 -11.26 33.91 2.89
C ASP A 215 -10.92 35.31 2.35
N GLY A 216 -11.97 36.06 1.98
CA GLY A 216 -11.82 37.29 1.21
C GLY A 216 -11.13 37.06 -0.14
N SER A 217 -9.92 37.59 -0.30
CA SER A 217 -9.06 37.40 -1.48
C SER A 217 -8.04 36.28 -1.32
N VAL A 218 -7.95 35.63 -0.15
CA VAL A 218 -6.94 34.60 0.11
C VAL A 218 -7.55 33.22 -0.11
N ALA A 219 -6.90 32.38 -0.91
CA ALA A 219 -7.26 30.97 -1.04
C ALA A 219 -6.49 30.15 0.00
N THR A 220 -7.17 29.23 0.67
CA THR A 220 -6.57 28.32 1.66
C THR A 220 -6.97 26.89 1.38
N MET A 221 -6.05 25.94 1.55
CA MET A 221 -6.26 24.50 1.40
C MET A 221 -5.49 23.76 2.49
N THR A 222 -6.10 22.77 3.12
CA THR A 222 -5.40 21.86 4.02
C THR A 222 -4.84 20.68 3.21
N SER A 223 -3.52 20.60 3.17
CA SER A 223 -2.81 19.43 2.66
C SER A 223 -2.65 18.42 3.78
N PHE A 224 -3.26 17.25 3.63
CA PHE A 224 -3.18 16.20 4.63
C PHE A 224 -1.99 15.29 4.40
N GLY A 225 -1.37 14.89 5.50
CA GLY A 225 -0.39 13.81 5.56
C GLY A 225 -0.98 12.41 5.38
N HIS A 226 -0.16 11.45 4.97
CA HIS A 226 -0.58 10.04 4.88
C HIS A 226 -0.59 9.35 6.25
N LEU A 227 -1.66 8.59 6.55
CA LEU A 227 -1.84 7.77 7.76
C LEU A 227 -1.59 8.49 9.10
N GLY A 228 -1.75 9.82 9.14
CA GLY A 228 -1.44 10.61 10.34
C GLY A 228 0.06 10.66 10.69
N LEU A 229 0.94 10.24 9.77
CA LEU A 229 2.39 10.29 9.91
C LEU A 229 2.93 11.72 9.78
N THR A 230 2.14 12.63 9.22
CA THR A 230 2.46 14.06 9.11
C THR A 230 1.24 14.87 9.51
N GLU A 231 1.49 15.96 10.25
CA GLU A 231 0.43 16.90 10.60
C GLU A 231 -0.13 17.55 9.32
N PRO A 232 -1.45 17.82 9.28
CA PRO A 232 -2.03 18.57 8.17
C PRO A 232 -1.38 19.95 8.05
N THR A 233 -0.95 20.32 6.85
CA THR A 233 -0.32 21.62 6.56
C THR A 233 -1.34 22.53 5.88
N GLU A 234 -1.52 23.75 6.39
CA GLU A 234 -2.31 24.77 5.69
C GLU A 234 -1.47 25.42 4.58
N VAL A 235 -1.98 25.38 3.36
CA VAL A 235 -1.44 26.05 2.18
C VAL A 235 -2.26 27.31 1.94
N ARG A 236 -1.59 28.45 1.76
CA ARG A 236 -2.23 29.76 1.58
C ARG A 236 -1.71 30.45 0.32
N LEU A 237 -2.60 31.14 -0.39
CA LEU A 237 -2.26 31.96 -1.55
C LEU A 237 -3.03 33.27 -1.52
N ASP A 238 -2.30 34.38 -1.51
CA ASP A 238 -2.85 35.69 -1.89
C ASP A 238 -2.50 35.93 -3.37
N PRO A 239 -3.48 35.90 -4.29
CA PRO A 239 -3.22 36.05 -5.71
C PRO A 239 -2.75 37.45 -6.12
N THR A 240 -2.80 38.43 -5.21
CA THR A 240 -2.32 39.79 -5.44
C THR A 240 -0.84 39.97 -5.07
N SER A 241 -0.26 39.00 -4.37
CA SER A 241 1.16 39.00 -4.04
C SER A 241 1.99 38.43 -5.20
N PRO A 242 3.19 38.96 -5.49
CA PRO A 242 4.09 38.37 -6.46
C PRO A 242 4.54 36.98 -5.97
N GLY A 243 3.89 35.94 -6.45
CA GLY A 243 4.26 34.56 -6.20
C GLY A 243 5.28 34.03 -7.21
N PRO A 244 5.96 32.91 -6.88
CA PRO A 244 6.80 32.21 -7.84
C PRO A 244 5.97 31.77 -9.05
N ARG A 245 6.55 31.93 -10.25
CA ARG A 245 5.96 31.45 -11.51
C ARG A 245 6.22 29.97 -11.70
N ALA A 246 5.34 29.34 -12.47
CA ALA A 246 5.43 27.93 -12.79
C ALA A 246 6.56 27.68 -13.79
N SER A 247 7.50 26.79 -13.47
CA SER A 247 8.26 26.09 -14.51
C SER A 247 7.62 24.74 -14.74
N ALA A 248 7.36 24.41 -16.02
CA ALA A 248 7.00 23.07 -16.40
C ALA A 248 8.21 22.14 -16.20
N PRO A 249 8.04 20.92 -15.69
CA PRO A 249 9.10 19.94 -15.68
C PRO A 249 9.55 19.64 -17.13
N VAL A 250 10.85 19.50 -17.34
CA VAL A 250 11.42 19.12 -18.63
C VAL A 250 11.39 17.59 -18.73
N PRO A 251 10.78 17.01 -19.77
CA PRO A 251 10.81 15.57 -19.98
C PRO A 251 12.25 15.09 -20.17
N VAL A 252 12.65 14.05 -19.44
CA VAL A 252 13.93 13.37 -19.61
C VAL A 252 13.67 11.96 -20.13
N ALA A 253 14.39 11.57 -21.18
CA ALA A 253 14.29 10.21 -21.74
C ALA A 253 14.91 9.19 -20.78
N VAL A 254 14.31 8.00 -20.70
CA VAL A 254 14.79 6.89 -19.86
C VAL A 254 15.65 5.96 -20.70
N ASP A 255 16.84 5.61 -20.22
CA ASP A 255 17.63 4.50 -20.79
C ASP A 255 17.11 3.17 -20.22
N GLU A 256 16.29 2.46 -20.99
CA GLU A 256 15.69 1.18 -20.58
C GLU A 256 16.69 0.01 -20.57
N SER A 257 17.86 0.16 -21.19
CA SER A 257 18.83 -0.94 -21.35
C SER A 257 19.47 -1.39 -20.04
N ALA A 258 19.49 -0.50 -19.04
CA ALA A 258 20.02 -0.77 -17.69
C ALA A 258 18.96 -1.35 -16.73
N VAL A 259 17.69 -1.48 -17.16
CA VAL A 259 16.60 -1.92 -16.27
C VAL A 259 16.61 -3.45 -16.14
N PRO A 260 16.76 -4.00 -14.91
CA PRO A 260 16.79 -5.44 -14.67
C PRO A 260 15.63 -6.21 -15.32
N PRO A 261 15.87 -7.43 -15.84
CA PRO A 261 14.79 -8.30 -16.26
C PRO A 261 13.88 -8.68 -15.09
N VAL A 262 12.60 -8.86 -15.40
CA VAL A 262 11.57 -9.32 -14.47
C VAL A 262 11.17 -10.74 -14.87
N VAL A 263 11.29 -11.68 -13.94
CA VAL A 263 10.85 -13.06 -14.11
C VAL A 263 9.66 -13.30 -13.20
N VAL A 264 8.57 -13.81 -13.77
CA VAL A 264 7.34 -14.09 -13.02
C VAL A 264 7.19 -15.57 -12.79
N THR A 265 6.91 -15.92 -11.54
CA THR A 265 6.47 -17.23 -11.09
C THR A 265 5.04 -17.12 -10.59
N VAL A 266 4.24 -18.14 -10.91
CA VAL A 266 2.87 -18.24 -10.43
C VAL A 266 2.85 -19.30 -9.35
N LYS A 267 2.38 -18.93 -8.16
CA LYS A 267 2.23 -19.88 -7.06
C LYS A 267 0.75 -20.05 -6.78
N GLY A 268 0.24 -21.25 -7.07
CA GLY A 268 -1.04 -21.70 -6.54
C GLY A 268 -0.97 -21.63 -5.02
N ASN A 269 -1.94 -20.95 -4.40
CA ASN A 269 -1.92 -20.75 -2.94
C ASN A 269 -2.58 -21.86 -2.16
N VAL A 270 -3.17 -22.83 -2.85
CA VAL A 270 -3.63 -24.05 -2.20
C VAL A 270 -2.38 -24.86 -1.89
N PRO A 271 -1.99 -24.98 -0.61
CA PRO A 271 -0.88 -25.84 -0.27
C PRO A 271 -1.26 -27.28 -0.61
N GLU A 272 -0.27 -28.09 -1.00
CA GLU A 272 -0.50 -29.52 -1.29
C GLU A 272 -0.87 -30.30 -0.02
N GLU A 273 -0.50 -29.78 1.14
CA GLU A 273 -0.74 -30.36 2.47
C GLU A 273 -1.48 -29.37 3.39
N PRO A 274 -2.25 -29.86 4.37
CA PRO A 274 -2.87 -29.02 5.39
C PRO A 274 -1.85 -28.09 6.06
N THR A 275 -2.05 -26.79 5.90
CA THR A 275 -1.14 -25.75 6.36
C THR A 275 -1.90 -24.70 7.16
N ILE A 276 -1.32 -24.24 8.25
CA ILE A 276 -1.73 -23.01 8.94
C ILE A 276 -0.75 -21.93 8.50
N ARG A 277 -1.24 -20.73 8.13
CA ARG A 277 -0.39 -19.59 7.82
C ARG A 277 -0.85 -18.35 8.55
N PHE A 278 0.11 -17.59 9.03
CA PHE A 278 -0.10 -16.26 9.53
C PHE A 278 0.30 -15.20 8.48
N THR A 279 -0.66 -14.42 7.98
CA THR A 279 -0.44 -13.43 6.90
C THR A 279 -0.10 -12.02 7.40
N GLY A 280 0.24 -11.89 8.69
CA GLY A 280 0.62 -10.63 9.30
C GLY A 280 -0.56 -9.86 9.89
N GLY A 281 -0.22 -8.78 10.58
CA GLY A 281 -1.19 -7.76 10.97
C GLY A 281 -0.99 -6.47 10.22
N GLY A 282 -2.07 -5.74 9.98
CA GLY A 282 -1.99 -4.38 9.44
C GLY A 282 -1.05 -3.48 10.26
N PRO A 283 -0.86 -2.20 9.88
CA PRO A 283 0.10 -1.31 10.54
C PRO A 283 0.01 -1.40 12.08
N MET A 284 1.12 -1.73 12.72
CA MET A 284 1.21 -1.96 14.17
C MET A 284 1.37 -0.66 14.98
N ASN A 285 1.08 0.49 14.36
CA ASN A 285 1.27 1.81 14.94
C ASN A 285 0.57 1.91 16.30
N GLY A 286 1.38 2.01 17.35
CA GLY A 286 0.90 2.17 18.72
C GLY A 286 0.42 0.90 19.43
N VAL A 287 0.63 -0.28 18.87
CA VAL A 287 0.45 -1.56 19.56
C VAL A 287 1.56 -1.72 20.60
N ALA A 288 1.22 -2.15 21.81
CA ALA A 288 2.22 -2.36 22.85
C ALA A 288 3.08 -3.60 22.54
N GLY A 289 4.42 -3.45 22.61
CA GLY A 289 5.36 -4.56 22.40
C GLY A 289 5.11 -5.75 23.33
N ALA A 290 4.73 -5.47 24.59
CA ALA A 290 4.35 -6.46 25.59
C ALA A 290 3.14 -7.34 25.20
N TYR A 291 2.35 -6.93 24.20
CA TYR A 291 1.28 -7.73 23.62
C TYR A 291 1.68 -8.34 22.26
N SER A 292 2.28 -7.55 21.36
CA SER A 292 2.55 -8.03 20.01
C SER A 292 3.61 -9.12 19.95
N THR A 293 4.66 -9.03 20.78
CA THR A 293 5.70 -10.07 20.82
C THR A 293 5.14 -11.43 21.22
N PRO A 294 4.44 -11.57 22.37
CA PRO A 294 3.87 -12.86 22.74
C PRO A 294 2.81 -13.34 21.75
N LEU A 295 1.98 -12.43 21.21
CA LEU A 295 0.99 -12.79 20.20
C LEU A 295 1.62 -13.51 19.00
N PHE A 296 2.68 -12.94 18.40
CA PHE A 296 3.32 -13.57 17.25
C PHE A 296 4.06 -14.85 17.61
N SER A 297 4.67 -14.91 18.79
CA SER A 297 5.26 -16.17 19.30
C SER A 297 4.22 -17.27 19.39
N TYR A 298 3.03 -16.98 19.93
CA TYR A 298 1.94 -17.95 20.07
C TYR A 298 1.31 -18.34 18.73
N LEU A 299 1.21 -17.42 17.77
CA LEU A 299 0.73 -17.72 16.42
C LEU A 299 1.73 -18.62 15.66
N ASN A 300 3.03 -18.42 15.85
CA ASN A 300 4.05 -19.33 15.31
C ASN A 300 3.94 -20.72 15.95
N SER A 301 3.73 -20.80 17.26
CA SER A 301 3.47 -22.08 17.95
C SER A 301 2.22 -22.78 17.42
N LEU A 302 1.15 -22.03 17.10
CA LEU A 302 -0.04 -22.59 16.44
C LEU A 302 0.29 -23.14 15.05
N GLU A 303 1.12 -22.46 14.25
CA GLU A 303 1.53 -22.94 12.93
C GLU A 303 2.35 -24.25 13.02
N GLU A 304 3.23 -24.35 14.01
CA GLU A 304 4.08 -25.53 14.22
C GLU A 304 3.32 -26.71 14.83
N GLN A 305 2.60 -26.49 15.94
CA GLN A 305 1.93 -27.54 16.73
C GLN A 305 0.54 -27.89 16.18
N GLY A 306 -0.11 -26.94 15.51
CA GLY A 306 -1.48 -27.09 15.03
C GLY A 306 -1.62 -27.83 13.70
N ARG A 307 -0.52 -28.22 13.04
CA ARG A 307 -0.56 -28.85 11.70
C ARG A 307 -1.40 -30.13 11.68
N ASP A 308 -1.13 -31.06 12.60
CA ASP A 308 -1.87 -32.33 12.67
C ASP A 308 -3.33 -32.12 13.08
N TRP A 309 -3.56 -31.15 13.98
CA TRP A 309 -4.91 -30.73 14.35
C TRP A 309 -5.68 -30.19 13.14
N TRP A 310 -5.03 -29.35 12.34
CA TRP A 310 -5.62 -28.77 11.13
C TRP A 310 -5.79 -29.79 10.00
N ALA A 311 -4.97 -30.83 9.93
CA ALA A 311 -5.14 -31.91 8.97
C ALA A 311 -6.48 -32.66 9.12
N GLY A 312 -7.12 -32.56 10.30
CA GLY A 312 -8.49 -33.02 10.51
C GLY A 312 -9.57 -32.13 9.88
N ALA A 313 -9.22 -30.91 9.45
CA ALA A 313 -10.13 -30.04 8.71
C ALA A 313 -10.21 -30.52 7.27
N ASP A 314 -11.41 -30.53 6.69
CA ASP A 314 -11.64 -30.85 5.28
C ASP A 314 -11.14 -29.75 4.31
N ARG A 315 -10.09 -29.01 4.70
CA ARG A 315 -9.56 -27.82 4.03
C ARG A 315 -8.04 -27.80 4.15
N LEU A 316 -7.39 -27.33 3.10
CA LEU A 316 -5.92 -27.36 3.00
C LEU A 316 -5.26 -26.16 3.68
N LEU A 317 -5.96 -25.05 3.89
CA LEU A 317 -5.36 -23.84 4.45
C LEU A 317 -6.23 -23.22 5.55
N LEU A 318 -5.63 -22.97 6.70
CA LEU A 318 -6.10 -22.02 7.71
C LEU A 318 -5.23 -20.77 7.64
N GLN A 319 -5.80 -19.66 7.20
CA GLN A 319 -5.13 -18.36 7.21
C GLN A 319 -5.56 -17.57 8.45
N VAL A 320 -4.60 -17.06 9.21
CA VAL A 320 -4.81 -16.21 10.38
C VAL A 320 -4.37 -14.78 10.07
N ASP A 321 -5.27 -13.83 10.26
CA ASP A 321 -5.01 -12.39 10.13
C ASP A 321 -5.20 -11.68 11.47
N VAL A 322 -4.42 -10.62 11.74
CA VAL A 322 -4.58 -9.78 12.93
C VAL A 322 -4.77 -8.31 12.54
N TYR A 323 -5.82 -7.64 13.01
CA TYR A 323 -6.05 -6.23 12.68
C TYR A 323 -6.04 -5.36 13.95
N PHE A 324 -5.15 -4.36 13.96
CA PHE A 324 -4.98 -3.45 15.08
C PHE A 324 -5.76 -2.13 15.00
N THR A 325 -6.40 -1.89 13.85
CA THR A 325 -7.12 -0.64 13.54
C THR A 325 -8.62 -0.73 13.80
N ASP A 326 -9.14 -1.92 14.10
CA ASP A 326 -10.57 -2.14 14.24
C ASP A 326 -11.06 -1.75 15.65
N GLU A 327 -12.02 -0.82 15.71
CA GLU A 327 -12.62 -0.35 16.97
C GLU A 327 -13.41 -1.43 17.71
N ARG A 328 -13.81 -2.50 17.01
CA ARG A 328 -14.59 -3.61 17.57
C ARG A 328 -13.69 -4.83 17.76
N PRO A 329 -13.20 -5.08 18.99
CA PRO A 329 -12.39 -6.25 19.24
C PRO A 329 -13.21 -7.52 19.05
N GLY A 330 -12.56 -8.58 18.61
CA GLY A 330 -13.20 -9.88 18.49
C GLY A 330 -12.58 -10.77 17.41
N ILE A 331 -13.07 -12.00 17.36
CA ILE A 331 -12.56 -13.03 16.45
C ILE A 331 -13.64 -13.38 15.44
N SER A 332 -13.28 -13.49 14.17
CA SER A 332 -14.19 -13.99 13.12
C SER A 332 -13.56 -15.14 12.36
N VAL A 333 -14.36 -16.15 12.02
CA VAL A 333 -13.92 -17.30 11.22
C VAL A 333 -14.85 -17.43 10.02
N ARG A 334 -14.29 -17.46 8.80
CA ARG A 334 -15.02 -17.59 7.55
C ARG A 334 -14.49 -18.78 6.77
N ARG A 335 -15.41 -19.64 6.31
CA ARG A 335 -15.11 -20.73 5.40
C ARG A 335 -15.17 -20.23 3.96
N LEU A 336 -14.15 -20.57 3.19
CA LEU A 336 -14.07 -20.35 1.74
C LEU A 336 -13.95 -21.71 1.04
N ALA A 337 -13.88 -21.72 -0.29
CA ALA A 337 -13.92 -22.94 -1.09
C ALA A 337 -12.81 -23.93 -0.69
N HIS A 338 -11.56 -23.46 -0.68
CA HIS A 338 -10.36 -24.27 -0.41
C HIS A 338 -9.66 -23.93 0.91
N MET A 339 -10.14 -22.95 1.66
CA MET A 339 -9.48 -22.48 2.88
C MET A 339 -10.43 -21.90 3.91
N VAL A 340 -9.91 -21.63 5.10
CA VAL A 340 -10.58 -20.93 6.20
C VAL A 340 -9.77 -19.70 6.55
N THR A 341 -10.43 -18.54 6.68
CA THR A 341 -9.81 -17.35 7.23
C THR A 341 -10.30 -17.15 8.66
N ALA A 342 -9.36 -16.90 9.56
CA ALA A 342 -9.62 -16.56 10.94
C ALA A 342 -8.97 -15.21 11.23
N THR A 343 -9.70 -14.29 11.84
CA THR A 343 -9.25 -12.92 12.04
C THR A 343 -9.37 -12.54 13.49
N VAL A 344 -8.28 -12.05 14.08
CA VAL A 344 -8.25 -11.41 15.40
C VAL A 344 -8.29 -9.89 15.21
N ARG A 345 -9.29 -9.22 15.78
CA ARG A 345 -9.42 -7.75 15.77
C ARG A 345 -9.12 -7.21 17.16
N ARG A 346 -8.19 -6.27 17.26
CA ARG A 346 -7.70 -5.72 18.53
C ARG A 346 -7.27 -4.27 18.39
N ALA A 347 -8.08 -3.30 18.78
CA ALA A 347 -7.68 -1.89 18.71
C ALA A 347 -6.36 -1.63 19.46
N ALA A 348 -5.36 -1.02 18.81
CA ALA A 348 -4.04 -0.77 19.39
C ALA A 348 -4.06 -0.11 20.79
N PRO A 349 -4.92 0.89 21.09
CA PRO A 349 -5.00 1.48 22.43
C PRO A 349 -5.36 0.48 23.54
N THR A 350 -6.10 -0.60 23.21
CA THR A 350 -6.53 -1.61 24.19
C THR A 350 -5.42 -2.56 24.62
N THR A 351 -4.26 -2.50 23.96
CA THR A 351 -3.08 -3.30 24.31
C THR A 351 -2.19 -2.63 25.35
N ARG A 352 -2.48 -1.37 25.75
CA ARG A 352 -1.65 -0.56 26.64
C ARG A 352 -2.16 -0.59 28.07
N GLY A 353 -1.24 -0.59 29.03
CA GLY A 353 -1.57 -0.51 30.47
C GLY A 353 -2.27 -1.76 31.02
N VAL A 354 -2.20 -2.87 30.28
CA VAL A 354 -2.72 -4.19 30.64
C VAL A 354 -1.59 -5.20 30.61
N ASP A 355 -1.82 -6.38 31.19
CA ASP A 355 -0.94 -7.53 30.99
C ASP A 355 -1.04 -8.00 29.52
N GLY A 356 -0.06 -7.59 28.73
CA GLY A 356 -0.03 -7.83 27.28
C GLY A 356 0.12 -9.31 26.93
N GLU A 357 0.87 -10.08 27.73
CA GLU A 357 1.08 -11.51 27.50
C GLU A 357 -0.20 -12.28 27.77
N ALA A 358 -0.84 -12.04 28.93
CA ALA A 358 -2.12 -12.67 29.25
C ALA A 358 -3.20 -12.33 28.20
N LEU A 359 -3.22 -11.09 27.70
CA LEU A 359 -4.13 -10.68 26.64
C LEU A 359 -3.85 -11.38 25.31
N ALA A 360 -2.58 -11.52 24.91
CA ALA A 360 -2.18 -12.24 23.70
C ALA A 360 -2.55 -13.72 23.77
N ARG A 361 -2.32 -14.36 24.93
CA ARG A 361 -2.69 -15.75 25.20
C ARG A 361 -4.20 -15.96 25.04
N ALA A 362 -5.00 -15.10 25.68
CA ALA A 362 -6.45 -15.16 25.59
C ALA A 362 -6.96 -15.00 24.15
N ASP A 363 -6.32 -14.15 23.34
CA ASP A 363 -6.68 -13.98 21.92
C ASP A 363 -6.41 -15.22 21.08
N VAL A 364 -5.25 -15.87 21.26
CA VAL A 364 -4.90 -17.10 20.52
C VAL A 364 -5.75 -18.28 20.97
N GLU A 365 -5.99 -18.44 22.27
CA GLU A 365 -6.88 -19.48 22.79
C GLU A 365 -8.31 -19.32 22.27
N ALA A 366 -8.85 -18.10 22.28
CA ALA A 366 -10.16 -17.81 21.73
C ALA A 366 -10.22 -18.01 20.21
N LEU A 367 -9.12 -17.74 19.49
CA LEU A 367 -8.99 -17.99 18.06
C LEU A 367 -9.10 -19.48 17.76
N VAL A 368 -8.27 -20.28 18.43
CA VAL A 368 -8.23 -21.74 18.26
C VAL A 368 -9.57 -22.36 18.62
N ALA A 369 -10.16 -21.98 19.76
CA ALA A 369 -11.47 -22.47 20.18
C ALA A 369 -12.55 -22.16 19.13
N LYS A 370 -12.55 -20.94 18.57
CA LYS A 370 -13.54 -20.54 17.56
C LYS A 370 -13.34 -21.27 16.23
N VAL A 371 -12.10 -21.53 15.82
CA VAL A 371 -11.80 -22.33 14.64
C VAL A 371 -12.24 -23.78 14.87
N ALA A 372 -11.94 -24.36 16.04
CA ALA A 372 -12.33 -25.72 16.39
C ALA A 372 -13.85 -25.92 16.31
N ASP A 373 -14.61 -25.06 17.00
CA ASP A 373 -16.08 -25.05 16.95
C ASP A 373 -16.58 -24.89 15.50
N ARG A 374 -16.05 -23.89 14.79
CA ARG A 374 -16.50 -23.60 13.43
C ARG A 374 -16.15 -24.69 12.45
N MET A 375 -15.14 -25.52 12.68
CA MET A 375 -14.67 -26.59 11.79
C MET A 375 -15.07 -28.00 12.25
N GLY A 376 -15.61 -28.14 13.46
CA GLY A 376 -15.92 -29.45 14.04
C GLY A 376 -14.66 -30.24 14.42
N LEU A 377 -13.58 -29.54 14.76
CA LEU A 377 -12.31 -30.14 15.19
C LEU A 377 -12.33 -30.37 16.72
N PRO A 378 -11.54 -31.32 17.23
CA PRO A 378 -11.32 -31.41 18.68
C PRO A 378 -10.66 -30.12 19.21
N PRO A 379 -10.80 -29.83 20.52
CA PRO A 379 -10.04 -28.76 21.16
C PRO A 379 -8.54 -28.97 20.98
N LEU A 380 -7.81 -27.91 20.64
CA LEU A 380 -6.35 -27.90 20.60
C LEU A 380 -5.83 -27.12 21.81
N THR A 381 -4.95 -27.75 22.59
CA THR A 381 -4.18 -27.08 23.64
C THR A 381 -2.79 -26.82 23.09
N LEU A 382 -2.40 -25.55 23.03
CA LEU A 382 -1.07 -25.16 22.59
C LEU A 382 -0.12 -25.15 23.78
N ASP A 383 1.08 -25.71 23.60
CA ASP A 383 2.19 -25.48 24.51
C ASP A 383 2.79 -24.12 24.16
N LEU A 384 2.27 -23.07 24.81
CA LEU A 384 2.67 -21.70 24.56
C LEU A 384 3.93 -21.38 25.36
N PRO A 385 5.06 -21.05 24.68
CA PRO A 385 6.31 -20.79 25.37
C PRO A 385 6.16 -19.61 26.34
N ASP A 386 6.87 -19.65 27.46
CA ASP A 386 7.06 -18.45 28.28
C ASP A 386 7.85 -17.44 27.45
N VAL A 387 7.22 -16.32 27.12
CA VAL A 387 7.84 -15.31 26.27
C VAL A 387 8.72 -14.47 27.18
N GLN A 388 9.99 -14.85 27.30
CA GLN A 388 10.97 -13.97 27.93
C GLN A 388 10.96 -12.64 27.17
N GLU A 389 10.92 -11.51 27.91
CA GLU A 389 10.95 -10.18 27.32
C GLU A 389 11.97 -10.17 26.18
N PRO A 390 11.56 -9.83 24.95
CA PRO A 390 12.52 -9.71 23.88
C PRO A 390 13.54 -8.66 24.33
N LEU A 391 14.83 -9.01 24.23
CA LEU A 391 15.88 -8.00 24.08
C LEU A 391 15.33 -7.02 23.04
N ARG A 392 15.09 -5.76 23.47
CA ARG A 392 14.48 -4.74 22.63
C ARG A 392 15.07 -4.86 21.22
N PRO A 393 14.27 -5.12 20.18
CA PRO A 393 14.77 -4.93 18.85
C PRO A 393 15.02 -3.43 18.73
N ASP A 394 16.29 -3.05 18.62
CA ASP A 394 16.67 -1.70 18.26
C ASP A 394 16.06 -1.39 16.88
N GLY A 395 14.94 -0.67 16.87
CA GLY A 395 14.31 -0.16 15.65
C GLY A 395 13.16 -1.01 15.11
N TRP A 396 11.94 -0.63 15.48
CA TRP A 396 10.72 -0.79 14.66
C TRP A 396 9.94 0.53 14.70
#